data_AF-A0A060BVY3-F1
#
_entry.id   AF-A0A060BVY3-F1
#
_cell.length_a   1.000
_cell.length_b   1.000
_cell.length_c   1.000
_cell.angle_alpha   90.00
_cell.angle_beta   90.00
_cell.angle_gamma   90.00
#
_symmetry.space_group_name_H-M   'P 1'
#
loop_
_entity.id
_entity.type
_entity.pdbx_description
1 polymer ?
#
loop_
_entity_poly.entity_id
_entity_poly.type
_entity_poly.pdbx_seq_one_letter_code
_entity_poly.pdbx_strand_id
1 'polypeptide(L)'
;MPRFLFSALLLSFLLALPCAVRAGDDAATVVVDAGKTVRRTSRELLGINVNYFMDADGNRRPGARKLARAVLDLGVGTLRYPGGEKSDGMLWAAPPFRKPGPALARLGPDESALQRRPGLRPQSQALRAHAPGHRRLHPPVAAAT
;
A
#
# COMPACT_ATOMS: atom_id res chain seq x y z
N MET A 1 -35.35 -44.91 38.88
CA MET A 1 -35.55 -43.54 38.37
C MET A 1 -34.87 -42.43 39.21
N PRO A 2 -34.69 -42.48 40.55
CA PRO A 2 -34.15 -41.33 41.29
C PRO A 2 -32.62 -41.17 41.22
N ARG A 3 -31.88 -42.26 40.97
CA ARG A 3 -30.40 -42.25 40.89
C ARG A 3 -29.87 -41.49 39.67
N PHE A 4 -30.53 -41.61 38.52
CA PHE A 4 -30.15 -40.88 37.31
C PHE A 4 -30.45 -39.38 37.41
N LEU A 5 -31.53 -39.02 38.11
CA LEU A 5 -31.89 -37.62 38.36
C LEU A 5 -30.87 -36.95 39.30
N PHE A 6 -30.43 -37.65 40.35
CA PHE A 6 -29.41 -37.17 41.28
C PHE A 6 -28.04 -36.98 40.60
N SER A 7 -27.63 -37.94 39.78
CA SER A 7 -26.37 -37.84 39.02
C SER A 7 -26.43 -36.71 37.99
N ALA A 8 -27.57 -36.49 37.33
CA ALA A 8 -27.76 -35.38 36.39
C ALA A 8 -27.74 -34.02 37.10
N LEU A 9 -28.39 -33.91 38.27
CA LEU A 9 -28.37 -32.71 39.11
C LEU A 9 -26.96 -32.40 39.64
N LEU A 10 -26.24 -33.41 40.13
CA LEU A 10 -24.86 -33.25 40.61
C LEU A 10 -23.90 -32.86 39.47
N LEU A 11 -24.06 -33.45 38.28
CA LEU A 11 -23.26 -33.12 37.10
C LEU A 11 -23.58 -31.69 36.60
N SER A 12 -24.85 -31.27 36.64
CA SER A 12 -25.23 -29.89 36.32
C SER A 12 -24.71 -28.89 37.36
N PHE A 13 -24.63 -29.27 38.64
CA PHE A 13 -24.05 -28.44 39.70
C PHE A 13 -22.52 -28.34 39.56
N LEU A 14 -21.86 -29.43 39.15
CA LEU A 14 -20.42 -29.48 38.86
C LEU A 14 -20.04 -28.72 37.59
N LEU A 15 -20.91 -28.68 36.58
CA LEU A 15 -20.76 -27.87 35.36
C LEU A 15 -21.14 -26.40 35.56
N ALA A 16 -21.98 -26.11 36.57
CA ALA A 16 -22.39 -24.76 36.95
C ALA A 16 -21.51 -24.15 38.06
N LEU A 17 -20.48 -24.86 38.56
CA LEU A 17 -19.39 -24.19 39.25
C LEU A 17 -18.88 -23.13 38.28
N PRO A 18 -19.02 -21.84 38.59
CA PRO A 18 -18.40 -20.83 37.76
C PRO A 18 -16.93 -21.22 37.76
N CYS A 19 -16.43 -21.55 36.57
CA CYS A 19 -15.04 -21.30 36.27
C CYS A 19 -14.92 -19.81 36.59
N ALA A 20 -14.49 -19.52 37.82
CA ALA A 20 -13.90 -18.26 38.15
C ALA A 20 -12.61 -18.25 37.32
N VAL A 21 -12.78 -17.99 36.01
CA VAL A 21 -11.86 -17.18 35.27
C VAL A 21 -11.61 -16.04 36.23
N ARG A 22 -10.48 -16.12 36.94
CA ARG A 22 -9.84 -14.90 37.37
C ARG A 22 -9.61 -14.21 36.04
N ALA A 23 -10.49 -13.28 35.71
CA ALA A 23 -10.07 -12.14 34.94
C ALA A 23 -8.90 -11.62 35.76
N GLY A 24 -7.69 -12.04 35.38
CA GLY A 24 -6.50 -11.42 35.90
C GLY A 24 -6.72 -9.96 35.59
N ASP A 25 -6.76 -9.14 36.64
CA ASP A 25 -6.59 -7.71 36.51
C ASP A 25 -5.17 -7.49 35.98
N ASP A 26 -4.92 -7.83 34.70
CA ASP A 26 -3.73 -7.45 33.92
C ASP A 26 -3.82 -5.95 33.61
N ALA A 27 -4.28 -5.18 34.60
CA ALA A 27 -4.29 -3.74 34.60
C ALA A 27 -2.84 -3.28 34.69
N ALA A 28 -2.23 -3.10 33.52
CA ALA A 28 -0.93 -2.46 33.42
C ALA A 28 -1.07 -1.01 33.91
N THR A 29 -0.38 -0.68 35.00
CA THR A 29 -0.29 0.70 35.47
C THR A 29 0.75 1.44 34.63
N VAL A 30 0.32 2.50 33.93
CA VAL A 30 1.22 3.40 33.19
C VAL A 30 1.48 4.65 34.03
N VAL A 31 2.74 4.84 34.46
CA VAL A 31 3.17 6.04 35.19
C VAL A 31 3.89 6.98 34.22
N VAL A 32 3.44 8.24 34.15
CA VAL A 32 4.03 9.28 33.29
C VAL A 32 4.64 10.38 34.16
N ASP A 33 5.95 10.60 34.01
CA ASP A 33 6.63 11.75 34.60
C ASP A 33 6.55 12.96 33.66
N ALA A 34 5.56 13.83 33.90
CA ALA A 34 5.36 15.05 33.11
C ALA A 34 6.44 16.13 33.33
N GLY A 35 7.28 15.98 34.37
CA GLY A 35 8.41 16.87 34.63
C GLY A 35 9.64 16.56 33.77
N LYS A 36 9.68 15.38 33.14
CA LYS A 36 10.83 14.91 32.36
C LYS A 36 10.52 14.85 30.86
N THR A 37 11.11 15.79 30.11
CA THR A 37 11.12 15.69 28.63
C THR A 37 12.27 14.81 28.16
N VAL A 38 11.98 13.64 27.57
CA VAL A 38 13.00 12.75 27.01
C VAL A 38 13.56 13.30 25.69
N ARG A 39 12.70 13.83 24.81
CA ARG A 39 13.10 14.43 23.53
C ARG A 39 12.03 15.40 23.04
N ARG A 40 12.45 16.55 22.52
CA ARG A 40 11.57 17.46 21.77
C ARG A 40 11.48 16.99 20.32
N THR A 41 10.27 16.87 19.79
CA THR A 41 10.01 16.51 18.40
C THR A 41 9.30 17.67 17.69
N SER A 42 9.58 17.83 16.40
CA SER A 42 8.87 18.77 15.52
C SER A 42 7.86 18.01 14.67
N ARG A 43 6.71 18.63 14.38
CA ARG A 43 5.75 18.08 13.40
C ARG A 43 6.32 18.01 11.99
N GLU A 44 7.35 18.81 11.69
CA GLU A 44 8.08 18.77 10.42
C GLU A 44 8.75 17.42 10.17
N LEU A 45 9.15 16.73 11.26
CA LEU A 45 9.76 15.40 11.22
C LEU A 45 8.74 14.28 10.96
N LEU A 46 7.44 14.57 11.09
CA LEU A 46 6.38 13.63 10.77
C LEU A 46 6.07 13.73 9.29
N GLY A 47 6.56 12.75 8.53
CA GLY A 47 6.36 12.66 7.09
C GLY A 47 5.68 11.39 6.63
N ILE A 48 5.18 11.41 5.39
CA ILE A 48 4.61 10.25 4.70
C ILE A 48 5.26 10.06 3.33
N ASN A 49 5.17 8.83 2.82
CA ASN A 49 5.55 8.51 1.45
C ASN A 49 4.31 8.57 0.56
N VAL A 50 4.46 9.11 -0.65
CA VAL A 50 3.45 9.03 -1.70
C VAL A 50 3.97 8.13 -2.81
N ASN A 51 3.16 7.16 -3.23
CA ASN A 51 3.45 6.34 -4.39
C ASN A 51 2.96 7.06 -5.64
N TYR A 52 3.88 7.72 -6.37
CA TYR A 52 3.53 8.56 -7.52
C TYR A 52 2.74 7.81 -8.63
N PHE A 53 2.86 6.48 -8.71
CA PHE A 53 2.18 5.66 -9.73
C PHE A 53 0.80 5.18 -9.25
N MET A 54 0.70 4.74 -8.00
CA MET A 54 -0.52 4.11 -7.46
C MET A 54 -1.49 5.13 -6.86
N ASP A 55 -0.98 6.23 -6.31
CA ASP A 55 -1.79 7.22 -5.58
C ASP A 55 -2.43 8.27 -6.50
N ALA A 56 -2.41 8.09 -7.82
CA ALA A 56 -3.16 8.96 -8.72
C ALA A 56 -4.67 8.87 -8.43
N ASP A 57 -5.37 10.00 -8.48
CA ASP A 57 -6.82 10.03 -8.21
C ASP A 57 -7.62 9.14 -9.18
N GLY A 58 -7.13 8.92 -10.40
CA GLY A 58 -7.74 8.02 -11.37
C GLY A 58 -7.73 6.54 -10.95
N ASN A 59 -6.86 6.15 -10.00
CA ASN A 59 -6.81 4.78 -9.49
C ASN A 59 -7.75 4.57 -8.29
N ARG A 60 -8.44 5.61 -7.82
CA ARG A 60 -9.34 5.54 -6.67
C ARG A 60 -10.78 5.27 -7.09
N ARG A 61 -11.56 4.72 -6.15
CA ARG A 61 -13.01 4.50 -6.35
C ARG A 61 -13.72 5.85 -6.62
N PRO A 62 -14.79 5.86 -7.44
CA PRO A 62 -15.61 7.05 -7.61
C PRO A 62 -16.07 7.63 -6.27
N GLY A 63 -16.02 8.96 -6.13
CA GLY A 63 -16.36 9.66 -4.89
C GLY A 63 -15.29 9.63 -3.81
N ALA A 64 -14.15 8.96 -4.02
CA ALA A 64 -13.03 9.01 -3.08
C ALA A 64 -12.49 10.44 -2.93
N ARG A 65 -12.08 10.78 -1.70
CA ARG A 65 -11.38 12.04 -1.41
C ARG A 65 -10.12 12.14 -2.29
N LYS A 66 -9.89 13.33 -2.85
CA LYS A 66 -8.71 13.65 -3.66
C LYS A 66 -7.43 13.52 -2.83
N LEU A 67 -6.37 12.97 -3.40
CA LEU A 67 -5.07 12.80 -2.72
C LEU A 67 -4.60 14.10 -2.08
N ALA A 68 -4.62 15.19 -2.85
CA ALA A 68 -4.15 16.49 -2.38
C ALA A 68 -4.88 16.93 -1.10
N ARG A 69 -6.20 16.71 -1.03
CA ARG A 69 -6.99 17.06 0.16
C ARG A 69 -6.67 16.13 1.33
N ALA A 70 -6.55 14.83 1.08
CA ALA A 70 -6.17 13.87 2.11
C ALA A 70 -4.81 14.21 2.73
N VAL A 71 -3.82 14.54 1.91
CA VAL A 71 -2.47 14.94 2.34
C VAL A 71 -2.50 16.20 3.21
N LEU A 72 -3.30 17.20 2.84
CA LEU A 72 -3.47 18.43 3.64
C LEU A 72 -4.14 18.13 5.00
N ASP A 73 -5.18 17.31 5.01
CA ASP A 73 -5.90 16.94 6.24
C ASP A 73 -5.01 16.13 7.21
N LEU A 74 -4.05 15.37 6.69
CA LEU A 74 -3.07 14.61 7.47
C LEU A 74 -2.14 15.51 8.30
N GLY A 75 -1.95 16.78 7.91
CA GLY A 75 -1.14 17.74 8.65
C GLY A 75 0.32 17.32 8.83
N VAL A 76 0.85 16.56 7.87
CA VAL A 76 2.23 16.10 7.82
C VAL A 76 3.15 17.22 7.35
N GLY A 77 4.36 17.26 7.92
CA GLY A 77 5.33 18.31 7.58
C GLY A 77 6.19 18.00 6.37
N THR A 78 6.36 16.71 6.05
CA THR A 78 7.23 16.27 4.95
C THR A 78 6.54 15.24 4.06
N LEU A 79 6.70 15.38 2.75
CA LEU A 79 6.28 14.38 1.76
C LEU A 79 7.50 13.85 1.01
N ARG A 80 7.63 12.52 0.94
CA ARG A 80 8.63 11.90 0.07
C ARG A 80 8.03 11.62 -1.30
N TYR A 81 8.55 12.29 -2.32
CA TYR A 81 8.19 12.14 -3.72
C TYR A 81 9.38 12.48 -4.65
N PRO A 82 9.63 11.69 -5.72
CA PRO A 82 9.12 10.34 -5.92
C PRO A 82 9.73 9.39 -4.88
N GLY A 83 9.10 8.24 -4.64
CA GLY A 83 9.58 7.30 -3.64
C GLY A 83 9.19 5.86 -3.91
N GLY A 84 9.95 4.96 -3.29
CA GLY A 84 9.82 3.51 -3.44
C GLY A 84 10.41 2.99 -4.76
N GLU A 85 10.52 1.68 -4.90
CA GLU A 85 11.07 0.97 -6.08
C GLU A 85 10.52 1.48 -7.42
N LYS A 86 9.26 1.94 -7.45
CA LYS A 86 8.62 2.42 -8.67
C LYS A 86 9.31 3.66 -9.25
N SER A 87 9.99 4.47 -8.43
CA SER A 87 10.68 5.66 -8.93
C SER A 87 11.87 5.31 -9.83
N ASP A 88 12.47 4.13 -9.65
CA ASP A 88 13.69 3.71 -10.36
C ASP A 88 13.42 3.46 -11.84
N GLY A 89 12.17 3.15 -12.19
CA GLY A 89 11.71 2.93 -13.55
C GLY A 89 11.22 4.18 -14.27
N MET A 90 11.45 5.39 -13.76
CA MET A 90 10.92 6.63 -14.35
C MET A 90 12.00 7.60 -14.80
N LEU A 91 11.71 8.25 -15.93
CA LEU A 91 12.41 9.44 -16.38
C LEU A 91 11.57 10.68 -16.04
N TRP A 92 12.24 11.76 -15.64
CA TRP A 92 11.61 13.06 -15.46
C TRP A 92 11.14 13.68 -16.78
N ALA A 93 11.90 13.45 -17.85
CA ALA A 93 11.61 13.90 -19.20
C ALA A 93 12.15 12.88 -20.20
N ALA A 94 11.58 12.87 -21.40
CA ALA A 94 12.07 12.11 -22.55
C ALA A 94 12.78 13.06 -23.55
N PRO A 95 13.67 12.55 -24.42
CA PRO A 95 14.23 13.35 -25.52
C PRO A 95 13.13 14.10 -26.28
N PRO A 96 13.33 15.39 -26.61
CA PRO A 96 14.57 16.16 -26.52
C PRO A 96 14.80 16.88 -25.16
N PHE A 97 14.20 16.42 -24.06
CA PHE A 97 14.39 16.93 -22.69
C PHE A 97 14.09 18.43 -22.49
N ARG A 98 13.25 19.02 -23.34
CA ARG A 98 12.94 20.46 -23.29
C ARG A 98 11.92 20.85 -22.21
N LYS A 99 11.14 19.89 -21.70
CA LYS A 99 10.14 20.11 -20.67
C LYS A 99 9.96 18.85 -19.82
N PRO A 100 9.49 19.00 -18.56
CA PRO A 100 9.05 17.87 -17.77
C PRO A 100 8.01 17.05 -18.52
N GLY A 101 8.18 15.73 -18.49
CA GLY A 101 7.27 14.77 -19.10
C GLY A 101 7.54 13.40 -18.50
N PRO A 102 7.10 13.14 -17.26
CA PRO A 102 7.39 11.89 -16.59
C PRO A 102 6.93 10.69 -17.40
N ALA A 103 7.84 9.76 -17.66
CA ALA A 103 7.59 8.58 -18.48
C ALA A 103 8.36 7.38 -17.93
N LEU A 104 7.91 6.16 -18.26
CA LEU A 104 8.68 4.96 -17.95
C LEU A 104 10.03 5.00 -18.68
N ALA A 105 11.10 4.69 -17.96
CA ALA A 105 12.45 4.63 -18.50
C ALA A 105 12.63 3.52 -19.53
N ARG A 106 11.85 2.44 -19.39
CA ARG A 106 11.83 1.31 -20.30
C ARG A 106 10.41 0.75 -20.43
N LEU A 107 10.16 0.10 -21.57
CA LEU A 107 8.91 -0.58 -21.88
C LEU A 107 9.24 -1.99 -22.36
N GLY A 108 9.29 -2.95 -21.45
CA GLY A 108 9.52 -4.36 -21.74
C GLY A 108 8.30 -5.26 -21.44
N PRO A 109 8.18 -6.43 -22.10
CA PRO A 109 7.15 -7.42 -21.79
C PRO A 109 7.17 -7.87 -20.32
N ASP A 110 8.36 -7.84 -19.69
CA ASP A 110 8.58 -8.31 -18.32
C ASP A 110 8.63 -7.17 -17.28
N GLU A 111 8.60 -5.91 -17.72
CA GLU A 111 8.87 -4.77 -16.85
C GLU A 111 7.63 -4.22 -16.14
N SER A 112 6.42 -4.69 -16.50
CA SER A 112 5.18 -4.26 -15.84
C SER A 112 4.46 -5.43 -15.17
N ALA A 113 4.58 -5.51 -13.84
CA ALA A 113 3.72 -6.38 -13.02
C ALA A 113 2.21 -6.05 -13.17
N LEU A 114 1.87 -4.93 -13.81
CA LEU A 114 0.51 -4.50 -14.13
C LEU A 114 -0.07 -5.14 -15.42
N GLN A 115 0.72 -5.74 -16.31
CA GLN A 115 0.18 -6.37 -17.51
C GLN A 115 -0.51 -7.72 -17.26
N ARG A 116 -0.33 -8.32 -16.08
CA ARG A 116 -0.89 -9.64 -15.75
C ARG A 116 -2.28 -9.61 -15.10
N ARG A 117 -3.02 -8.50 -15.18
CA ARG A 117 -4.43 -8.44 -14.70
C ARG A 117 -5.40 -8.32 -15.88
N PRO A 118 -6.23 -9.35 -16.14
CA PRO A 118 -7.30 -9.25 -17.12
C PRO A 118 -8.27 -8.11 -16.74
N GLY A 119 -8.51 -7.17 -17.66
CA GLY A 119 -9.54 -6.13 -17.50
C GLY A 119 -9.05 -4.70 -17.24
N LEU A 120 -7.76 -4.46 -17.00
CA LEU A 120 -7.21 -3.09 -17.00
C LEU A 120 -6.82 -2.70 -18.42
N ARG A 121 -7.59 -1.79 -19.06
CA ARG A 121 -7.18 -1.19 -20.34
C ARG A 121 -5.85 -0.46 -20.11
N PRO A 122 -4.79 -0.78 -20.85
CA PRO A 122 -3.54 -0.06 -20.71
C PRO A 122 -3.73 1.37 -21.24
N GLN A 123 -3.34 2.37 -20.44
CA GLN A 123 -3.24 3.77 -20.89
C GLN A 123 -2.17 3.98 -21.99
N SER A 124 -1.53 2.91 -22.47
CA SER A 124 -0.50 2.93 -23.51
C SER A 124 -1.02 3.22 -24.92
N GLN A 125 -2.33 3.27 -25.14
CA GLN A 125 -2.88 3.66 -26.45
C GLN A 125 -2.73 5.16 -26.76
N ALA A 126 -2.62 6.03 -25.76
CA ALA A 126 -2.45 7.48 -26.00
C ALA A 126 -1.03 7.85 -26.49
N LEU A 127 -0.01 7.03 -26.20
CA LEU A 127 1.38 7.30 -26.58
C LEU A 127 1.80 6.70 -27.93
N ARG A 128 1.03 5.75 -28.49
CA ARG A 128 1.33 5.17 -29.82
C ARG A 128 0.95 6.08 -30.98
N ALA A 129 0.13 7.10 -30.77
CA ALA A 129 -0.34 7.98 -31.86
C ALA A 129 0.72 9.00 -32.34
N HIS A 130 1.90 9.07 -31.72
CA HIS A 130 2.89 10.11 -32.04
C HIS A 130 4.34 9.65 -32.27
N ALA A 131 4.60 8.34 -32.39
CA ALA A 131 5.94 7.87 -32.78
C ALA A 131 6.02 7.69 -34.31
N PRO A 132 6.90 8.42 -35.04
CA PRO A 132 7.19 8.11 -36.44
C PRO A 132 7.88 6.75 -36.54
N GLY A 133 7.53 6.00 -37.59
CA GLY A 133 7.84 4.57 -37.74
C GLY A 133 9.32 4.21 -37.58
N HIS A 134 9.63 3.42 -36.56
CA HIS A 134 10.90 2.73 -36.46
C HIS A 134 10.85 1.43 -37.29
N ARG A 135 11.61 1.41 -38.39
CA ARG A 135 12.00 0.19 -39.11
C ARG A 135 12.68 -0.76 -38.12
N ARG A 136 12.20 -2.01 -38.05
CA ARG A 136 12.88 -3.10 -37.34
C ARG A 136 14.21 -3.38 -38.06
N LEU A 137 15.33 -3.24 -37.35
CA LEU A 137 16.63 -3.73 -37.78
C LEU A 137 17.00 -4.92 -36.89
N HIS A 138 16.56 -6.12 -37.24
CA HIS A 138 17.21 -7.36 -36.79
C HIS A 138 17.01 -8.44 -37.87
N PRO A 139 18.08 -9.11 -38.34
CA PRO A 139 17.96 -10.30 -39.19
C PRO A 139 17.60 -11.54 -38.35
N PRO A 140 16.94 -12.55 -38.92
CA PRO A 140 16.60 -13.77 -38.21
C PRO A 140 17.86 -14.63 -37.99
N VAL A 141 18.05 -15.08 -36.74
CA VAL A 141 19.03 -16.11 -36.40
C VAL A 141 18.47 -17.46 -36.88
N ALA A 142 19.20 -18.12 -37.77
CA ALA A 142 18.87 -19.46 -38.25
C ALA A 142 18.99 -20.49 -37.11
N ALA A 143 18.01 -21.38 -37.02
CA ALA A 143 18.06 -22.54 -36.14
C ALA A 143 19.12 -23.53 -36.64
N ALA A 144 20.10 -23.86 -35.79
CA ALA A 144 20.99 -24.99 -36.00
C ALA A 144 20.27 -26.28 -35.59
N THR A 145 20.42 -27.29 -36.44
CA THR A 145 20.00 -28.70 -36.31
C THR A 145 20.46 -29.37 -35.02
#